data_AF-D9WSJ6-F1
#
_entry.id   AF-D9WSJ6-F1
#
_cell.length_a   1.000
_cell.length_b   1.000
_cell.length_c   1.000
_cell.angle_alpha   90.00
_cell.angle_beta   90.00
_cell.angle_gamma   90.00
#
_symmetry.space_group_name_H-M   'P 1'
#
loop_
_entity.id
_entity.type
_entity.pdbx_description
1 polymer ?
#
loop_
_entity_poly.entity_id
_entity_poly.type
_entity_poly.pdbx_seq_one_letter_code
_entity_poly.pdbx_strand_id
1 'polypeptide(L)'
;MKRSSICLLVGALLVGAVGCGGDDRDYAVPKKLCGTKVDPDVLAPLLPAGEEVHQRVNSRDLGATCDVSVTGEGGKGGSSVMYIKRDAVPEGDDPLKVMRDMLIRSGNPKRVDIGDDARIADSAGLVTLSCPPKGKDTTLALEVDLFTSTPKDVSERRKALERFLRSYLPTAAKAQGCRS
;
A
#
# COMPACT_ATOMS: atom_id res chain seq x y z
N MET A 1 67.59 -24.56 -5.62
CA MET A 1 67.02 -24.68 -6.97
C MET A 1 65.56 -24.23 -6.92
N LYS A 2 65.22 -23.21 -7.71
CA LYS A 2 63.92 -22.53 -7.79
C LYS A 2 62.80 -23.48 -8.25
N ARG A 3 61.62 -23.38 -7.64
CA ARG A 3 60.32 -23.55 -8.32
C ARG A 3 59.34 -22.50 -7.81
N SER A 4 58.64 -21.92 -8.77
CA SER A 4 57.82 -20.71 -8.72
C SER A 4 56.32 -21.07 -8.71
N SER A 5 55.49 -20.07 -8.41
CA SER A 5 54.08 -19.86 -8.84
C SER A 5 52.93 -20.10 -7.83
N ILE A 6 52.48 -18.99 -7.23
CA ILE A 6 51.13 -18.35 -7.25
C ILE A 6 49.88 -19.25 -7.22
N CYS A 7 49.00 -19.01 -6.22
CA CYS A 7 47.54 -18.88 -6.41
C CYS A 7 46.91 -18.03 -5.29
N LEU A 8 46.30 -16.90 -5.69
CA LEU A 8 45.33 -16.14 -4.91
C LEU A 8 44.07 -16.99 -4.66
N LEU A 9 43.44 -16.84 -3.50
CA LEU A 9 41.97 -16.88 -3.38
C LEU A 9 41.52 -16.20 -2.09
N VAL A 10 40.96 -15.00 -2.28
CA VAL A 10 40.17 -14.23 -1.32
C VAL A 10 38.83 -14.95 -1.15
N GLY A 11 38.46 -15.27 0.08
CA GLY A 11 37.15 -15.86 0.42
C GLY A 11 36.53 -15.12 1.59
N ALA A 12 35.96 -13.94 1.32
CA ALA A 12 35.05 -13.26 2.24
C ALA A 12 33.61 -13.57 1.80
N LEU A 13 32.93 -14.48 2.50
CA LEU A 13 31.47 -14.58 2.46
C LEU A 13 30.93 -14.16 3.83
N LEU A 14 30.53 -12.89 3.90
CA LEU A 14 29.60 -12.40 4.91
C LEU A 14 28.21 -12.91 4.55
N VAL A 15 27.72 -13.93 5.27
CA VAL A 15 26.32 -14.35 5.21
C VAL A 15 25.54 -13.43 6.16
N GLY A 16 24.91 -12.41 5.61
CA GLY A 16 23.77 -11.70 6.23
C GLY A 16 22.56 -11.89 5.29
N ALA A 17 21.32 -12.05 5.73
CA ALA A 17 20.72 -11.91 7.04
C ALA A 17 19.57 -12.92 7.18
N VAL A 18 19.37 -13.45 8.39
CA VAL A 18 18.14 -14.12 8.80
C VAL A 18 17.06 -13.05 9.02
N GLY A 19 16.12 -12.93 8.08
CA GLY A 19 14.89 -12.16 8.22
C GLY A 19 13.72 -13.12 8.48
N CYS A 20 13.28 -13.19 9.72
CA CYS A 20 12.19 -14.07 10.18
C CYS A 20 10.84 -13.35 9.98
N GLY A 21 9.96 -13.93 9.17
CA GLY A 21 8.58 -13.45 8.96
C GLY A 21 8.10 -13.84 7.56
N GLY A 22 7.54 -15.04 7.43
CA GLY A 22 7.31 -15.71 6.17
C GLY A 22 6.56 -14.88 5.13
N ASP A 23 7.23 -14.60 4.03
CA ASP A 23 6.68 -14.32 2.70
C ASP A 23 7.84 -14.51 1.72
N ASP A 24 7.67 -15.33 0.68
CA ASP A 24 8.66 -15.60 -0.38
C ASP A 24 8.87 -14.36 -1.28
N ARG A 25 9.27 -13.22 -0.69
CA ARG A 25 9.59 -11.96 -1.37
C ARG A 25 11.09 -11.73 -1.37
N ASP A 26 11.60 -11.38 -2.54
CA ASP A 26 13.00 -10.97 -2.73
C ASP A 26 13.18 -9.44 -2.71
N TYR A 27 12.09 -8.68 -2.68
CA TYR A 27 12.13 -7.22 -2.58
C TYR A 27 11.99 -6.70 -1.14
N ALA A 28 12.65 -5.58 -0.88
CA ALA A 28 12.44 -4.82 0.35
C ALA A 28 11.08 -4.09 0.32
N VAL A 29 10.32 -4.20 1.41
CA VAL A 29 9.08 -3.43 1.56
C VAL A 29 9.40 -1.94 1.59
N PRO A 30 8.74 -1.12 0.76
CA PRO A 30 9.14 0.27 0.58
C PRO A 30 8.75 1.13 1.79
N LYS A 31 9.62 2.07 2.16
CA LYS A 31 9.36 3.11 3.20
C LYS A 31 8.51 4.28 2.69
N LYS A 32 8.26 4.31 1.38
CA LYS A 32 7.37 5.26 0.72
C LYS A 32 6.46 4.50 -0.24
N LEU A 33 5.17 4.73 -0.10
CA LEU A 33 4.15 4.21 -0.98
C LEU A 33 3.47 5.39 -1.67
N CYS A 34 3.50 5.41 -2.99
CA CYS A 34 2.84 6.43 -3.81
C CYS A 34 3.29 7.87 -3.46
N GLY A 35 4.60 8.03 -3.19
CA GLY A 35 5.20 9.30 -2.76
C GLY A 35 4.95 9.68 -1.30
N THR A 36 4.15 8.90 -0.57
CA THR A 36 3.78 9.14 0.83
C THR A 36 4.56 8.21 1.75
N LYS A 37 4.99 8.70 2.92
CA LYS A 37 5.67 7.85 3.91
C LYS A 37 4.72 6.75 4.39
N VAL A 38 5.25 5.55 4.59
CA VAL A 38 4.52 4.39 5.12
C VAL A 38 5.42 3.61 6.07
N ASP A 39 4.82 2.99 7.07
CA ASP A 39 5.51 2.02 7.92
C ASP A 39 5.63 0.68 7.16
N PRO A 40 6.87 0.19 6.89
CA PRO A 40 7.07 -1.08 6.20
C PRO A 40 6.39 -2.25 6.91
N ASP A 41 6.34 -2.29 8.24
CA ASP A 41 5.78 -3.42 8.98
C ASP A 41 4.25 -3.47 8.86
N VAL A 42 3.63 -2.32 8.60
CA VAL A 42 2.19 -2.21 8.34
C VAL A 42 1.86 -2.52 6.88
N LEU A 43 2.75 -2.18 5.95
CA LEU A 43 2.56 -2.44 4.52
C LEU A 43 2.88 -3.89 4.14
N ALA A 44 3.88 -4.49 4.76
CA ALA A 44 4.39 -5.82 4.42
C ALA A 44 3.28 -6.88 4.29
N PRO A 45 2.31 -7.00 5.22
CA PRO A 45 1.30 -8.04 5.13
C PRO A 45 0.36 -7.94 3.91
N LEU A 46 0.32 -6.79 3.24
CA LEU A 46 -0.58 -6.54 2.09
C LEU A 46 0.10 -6.73 0.73
N LEU A 47 1.41 -6.96 0.68
CA LEU A 47 2.10 -7.19 -0.59
C LEU A 47 2.46 -8.68 -0.74
N PRO A 48 2.22 -9.29 -1.92
CA PRO A 48 2.49 -10.70 -2.17
C PRO A 48 3.99 -10.99 -2.40
N ALA A 49 4.34 -12.28 -2.41
CA ALA A 49 5.59 -12.82 -2.96
C ALA A 49 5.97 -12.22 -4.34
N GLY A 50 7.27 -12.16 -4.64
CA GLY A 50 7.80 -11.66 -5.91
C GLY A 50 9.19 -11.04 -5.81
N GLU A 51 9.70 -10.56 -6.94
CA GLU A 51 11.09 -10.11 -7.10
C GLU A 51 11.27 -8.60 -6.90
N GLU A 52 10.33 -7.80 -7.41
CA GLU A 52 10.43 -6.33 -7.40
C GLU A 52 9.06 -5.69 -7.20
N VAL A 53 9.04 -4.56 -6.48
CA VAL A 53 7.86 -3.72 -6.31
C VAL A 53 7.97 -2.45 -7.15
N HIS A 54 6.92 -2.18 -7.93
CA HIS A 54 6.81 -1.04 -8.83
C HIS A 54 5.65 -0.14 -8.41
N GLN A 55 5.78 1.17 -8.62
CA GLN A 55 4.76 2.15 -8.23
C GLN A 55 4.57 3.17 -9.36
N ARG A 56 3.34 3.35 -9.82
CA ARG A 56 2.98 4.36 -10.82
C ARG A 56 1.97 5.33 -10.22
N VAL A 57 2.41 6.56 -9.98
CA VAL A 57 1.56 7.64 -9.46
C VAL A 57 1.07 8.51 -10.61
N ASN A 58 -0.23 8.82 -10.62
CA ASN A 58 -0.83 9.80 -11.53
C ASN A 58 -1.52 10.89 -10.69
N SER A 59 -0.94 12.09 -10.69
CA SER A 59 -1.53 13.26 -10.04
C SER A 59 -2.70 13.80 -10.87
N ARG A 60 -3.71 14.36 -10.19
CA ARG A 60 -4.91 14.97 -10.78
C ARG A 60 -5.22 16.27 -10.04
N ASP A 61 -6.04 17.13 -10.64
CA ASP A 61 -6.39 18.43 -10.04
C ASP A 61 -7.07 18.28 -8.67
N LEU A 62 -7.87 17.23 -8.48
CA LEU A 62 -8.59 16.94 -7.24
C LEU A 62 -8.15 15.62 -6.60
N GLY A 63 -6.89 15.22 -6.74
CA GLY A 63 -6.44 13.97 -6.14
C GLY A 63 -5.20 13.35 -6.76
N ALA A 64 -5.02 12.06 -6.47
CA ALA A 64 -4.01 11.24 -7.11
C ALA A 64 -4.43 9.77 -7.10
N THR A 65 -3.99 9.04 -8.11
CA THR A 65 -4.08 7.58 -8.14
C THR A 65 -2.70 6.97 -8.14
N CYS A 66 -2.62 5.74 -7.65
CA CYS A 66 -1.38 5.00 -7.58
C CYS A 66 -1.66 3.53 -7.82
N ASP A 67 -0.99 2.97 -8.83
CA ASP A 67 -0.96 1.54 -9.07
C ASP A 67 0.34 0.98 -8.51
N VAL A 68 0.23 -0.05 -7.68
CA VAL A 68 1.37 -0.79 -7.11
C VAL A 68 1.37 -2.16 -7.76
N SER A 69 2.49 -2.54 -8.37
CA SER A 69 2.64 -3.83 -9.01
C SER A 69 3.85 -4.59 -8.48
N VAL A 70 3.81 -5.90 -8.57
CA VAL A 70 4.92 -6.79 -8.18
C VAL A 70 5.29 -7.66 -9.38
N THR A 71 6.58 -7.71 -9.70
CA THR A 71 7.13 -8.65 -10.68
C THR A 71 7.18 -10.04 -10.06
N GLY A 72 6.60 -11.03 -10.74
CA GLY A 72 6.64 -12.42 -10.29
C GLY A 72 8.02 -13.06 -10.46
N GLU A 73 8.19 -14.26 -9.90
CA GLU A 73 9.40 -15.05 -10.08
C GLU A 73 9.73 -15.29 -11.57
N GLY A 74 11.00 -15.12 -11.94
CA GLY A 74 11.50 -15.19 -13.30
C GLY A 74 11.52 -13.86 -14.06
N GLY A 75 11.27 -12.73 -13.38
CA GLY A 75 11.54 -11.37 -13.88
C GLY A 75 10.67 -10.88 -15.04
N LYS A 76 9.56 -11.56 -15.36
CA LYS A 76 8.73 -11.24 -16.53
C LYS A 76 7.36 -10.69 -16.13
N GLY A 77 7.22 -9.37 -16.28
CA GLY A 77 5.94 -8.66 -16.14
C GLY A 77 5.53 -8.42 -14.69
N GLY A 78 5.00 -7.22 -14.43
CA GLY A 78 4.42 -6.86 -13.14
C GLY A 78 2.92 -7.08 -13.14
N SER A 79 2.39 -7.69 -12.08
CA SER A 79 0.94 -7.75 -11.83
C SER A 79 0.55 -6.65 -10.86
N SER A 80 -0.53 -5.92 -11.12
CA SER A 80 -1.05 -4.96 -10.14
C SER A 80 -1.52 -5.73 -8.90
N VAL A 81 -1.09 -5.27 -7.73
CA VAL A 81 -1.39 -5.92 -6.44
C VAL A 81 -2.22 -5.03 -5.54
N MET A 82 -2.10 -3.72 -5.69
CA MET A 82 -2.79 -2.73 -4.89
C MET A 82 -3.01 -1.46 -5.71
N TYR A 83 -4.19 -0.89 -5.59
CA TYR A 83 -4.50 0.43 -6.13
C TYR A 83 -4.92 1.37 -5.01
N ILE A 84 -4.35 2.58 -5.02
CA ILE A 84 -4.66 3.61 -4.03
C ILE A 84 -5.18 4.83 -4.78
N LYS A 85 -6.34 5.32 -4.35
CA LYS A 85 -6.92 6.57 -4.84
C LYS A 85 -7.16 7.52 -3.68
N ARG A 86 -6.76 8.77 -3.89
CA ARG A 86 -6.98 9.88 -2.98
C ARG A 86 -7.74 10.93 -3.76
N ASP A 87 -8.99 11.18 -3.38
CA ASP A 87 -9.79 12.24 -3.98
C ASP A 87 -10.08 13.33 -2.95
N ALA A 88 -9.95 14.58 -3.37
CA ALA A 88 -10.55 15.72 -2.69
C ALA A 88 -11.98 15.87 -3.19
N VAL A 89 -12.93 15.41 -2.38
CA VAL A 89 -14.36 15.43 -2.70
C VAL A 89 -14.96 16.73 -2.18
N PRO A 90 -15.53 17.59 -3.04
CA PRO A 90 -16.24 18.79 -2.62
C PRO A 90 -17.45 18.48 -1.74
N GLU A 91 -17.92 19.49 -1.00
CA GLU A 91 -19.17 19.42 -0.25
C GLU A 91 -20.36 19.00 -1.15
N GLY A 92 -21.26 18.17 -0.60
CA GLY A 92 -22.48 17.71 -1.27
C GLY A 92 -22.42 16.26 -1.77
N ASP A 93 -21.22 15.71 -2.01
CA ASP A 93 -21.02 14.31 -2.36
C ASP A 93 -20.60 13.49 -1.14
N ASP A 94 -21.27 12.37 -0.91
CA ASP A 94 -20.90 11.38 0.11
C ASP A 94 -20.06 10.25 -0.54
N PRO A 95 -18.74 10.17 -0.28
CA PRO A 95 -17.88 9.16 -0.89
C PRO A 95 -18.36 7.73 -0.59
N LEU A 96 -18.90 7.47 0.60
CA LEU A 96 -19.37 6.14 1.00
C LEU A 96 -20.64 5.73 0.26
N LYS A 97 -21.50 6.70 -0.06
CA LYS A 97 -22.68 6.45 -0.91
C LYS A 97 -22.27 6.15 -2.34
N VAL A 98 -21.33 6.93 -2.90
CA VAL A 98 -20.84 6.75 -4.28
C VAL A 98 -20.15 5.39 -4.44
N MET A 99 -19.34 4.99 -3.45
CA MET A 99 -18.53 3.77 -3.52
C MET A 99 -19.23 2.52 -2.99
N ARG A 100 -20.51 2.61 -2.59
CA ARG A 100 -21.26 1.51 -1.98
C ARG A 100 -21.21 0.23 -2.81
N ASP A 101 -21.51 0.31 -4.10
CA ASP A 101 -21.59 -0.87 -4.96
C ASP A 101 -20.20 -1.51 -5.17
N MET A 102 -19.15 -0.69 -5.25
CA MET A 102 -17.78 -1.19 -5.31
C MET A 102 -17.43 -1.95 -4.03
N LEU A 103 -17.68 -1.36 -2.86
CA LEU A 103 -17.40 -1.98 -1.56
C LEU A 103 -18.14 -3.32 -1.37
N ILE A 104 -19.39 -3.41 -1.85
CA ILE A 104 -20.16 -4.66 -1.83
C ILE A 104 -19.58 -5.71 -2.78
N ARG A 105 -19.12 -5.31 -3.98
CA ARG A 105 -18.44 -6.25 -4.90
C ARG A 105 -17.09 -6.72 -4.37
N SER A 106 -16.41 -5.88 -3.58
CA SER A 106 -15.15 -6.20 -2.92
C SER A 106 -15.32 -7.03 -1.64
N GLY A 107 -16.53 -7.50 -1.34
CA GLY A 107 -16.81 -8.43 -0.24
C GLY A 107 -17.92 -7.98 0.70
N ASN A 108 -17.85 -8.38 1.97
CA ASN A 108 -18.80 -7.95 2.99
C ASN A 108 -18.28 -6.71 3.75
N PRO A 109 -18.58 -5.46 3.31
CA PRO A 109 -18.04 -4.25 3.93
C PRO A 109 -18.59 -4.04 5.33
N LYS A 110 -17.69 -3.76 6.29
CA LYS A 110 -18.05 -3.44 7.68
C LYS A 110 -17.53 -2.07 8.06
N ARG A 111 -18.28 -1.36 8.92
CA ARG A 111 -17.81 -0.11 9.52
C ARG A 111 -16.64 -0.39 10.47
N VAL A 112 -15.63 0.46 10.41
CA VAL A 112 -14.51 0.50 11.36
C VAL A 112 -14.30 1.95 11.82
N ASP A 113 -13.60 2.13 12.94
CA ASP A 113 -13.38 3.45 13.54
C ASP A 113 -12.04 4.04 13.09
N ILE A 114 -12.03 4.66 11.90
CA ILE A 114 -10.88 5.36 11.31
C ILE A 114 -11.41 6.62 10.60
N GLY A 115 -10.75 7.77 10.82
CA GLY A 115 -11.16 9.03 10.20
C GLY A 115 -12.55 9.46 10.68
N ASP A 116 -13.32 10.07 9.80
CA ASP A 116 -14.70 10.47 10.10
C ASP A 116 -15.68 9.31 9.83
N ASP A 117 -15.48 8.57 8.75
CA ASP A 117 -16.15 7.29 8.52
C ASP A 117 -15.30 6.35 7.65
N ALA A 118 -15.44 5.05 7.87
CA ALA A 118 -14.64 4.05 7.15
C ALA A 118 -15.39 2.73 6.95
N ARG A 119 -15.12 2.07 5.81
CA ARG A 119 -15.60 0.72 5.50
C ARG A 119 -14.46 -0.16 5.05
N ILE A 120 -14.43 -1.39 5.53
CA ILE A 120 -13.46 -2.43 5.14
C ILE A 120 -14.24 -3.64 4.62
N ALA A 121 -14.05 -3.95 3.33
CA ALA A 121 -14.55 -5.14 2.64
C ALA A 121 -13.48 -6.26 2.63
N ASP A 122 -13.66 -7.32 1.85
CA ASP A 122 -12.71 -8.45 1.79
C ASP A 122 -11.41 -8.10 1.05
N SER A 123 -11.49 -7.21 0.06
CA SER A 123 -10.35 -6.80 -0.77
C SER A 123 -10.31 -5.29 -1.05
N ALA A 124 -11.10 -4.49 -0.35
CA ALA A 124 -11.09 -3.04 -0.50
C ALA A 124 -11.39 -2.32 0.81
N GLY A 125 -10.93 -1.09 0.92
CA GLY A 125 -11.22 -0.22 2.05
C GLY A 125 -11.38 1.21 1.60
N LEU A 126 -12.31 1.91 2.24
CA LEU A 126 -12.56 3.32 2.05
C LEU A 126 -12.55 4.03 3.39
N VAL A 127 -11.81 5.12 3.49
CA VAL A 127 -11.79 6.00 4.65
C VAL A 127 -12.04 7.42 4.20
N THR A 128 -12.91 8.13 4.90
CA THR A 128 -13.15 9.56 4.73
C THR A 128 -12.54 10.34 5.88
N LEU A 129 -12.02 11.52 5.56
CA LEU A 129 -11.52 12.47 6.55
C LEU A 129 -11.81 13.88 6.06
N SER A 130 -12.46 14.68 6.90
CA SER A 130 -12.62 16.11 6.68
C SER A 130 -11.25 16.75 6.54
N CYS A 131 -10.97 17.25 5.34
CA CYS A 131 -9.67 17.76 4.93
C CYS A 131 -9.88 19.09 4.19
N PRO A 132 -10.27 20.18 4.86
CA PRO A 132 -10.47 21.45 4.20
C PRO A 132 -9.11 22.14 3.91
N PRO A 133 -8.72 22.39 2.64
CA PRO A 133 -7.78 23.44 2.34
C PRO A 133 -8.45 24.80 2.62
N LYS A 134 -7.68 25.86 2.87
CA LYS A 134 -8.21 27.19 3.26
C LYS A 134 -9.44 27.58 2.41
N GLY A 135 -10.61 27.64 3.05
CA GLY A 135 -11.84 28.18 2.47
C GLY A 135 -12.68 27.24 1.61
N LYS A 136 -12.40 25.92 1.60
CA LYS A 136 -13.28 24.91 0.97
C LYS A 136 -13.48 23.72 1.90
N ASP A 137 -14.73 23.37 2.15
CA ASP A 137 -15.08 22.11 2.80
C ASP A 137 -14.88 20.98 1.79
N THR A 138 -13.77 20.26 1.95
CA THR A 138 -13.49 19.07 1.14
C THR A 138 -13.23 17.87 2.03
N THR A 139 -13.78 16.74 1.64
CA THR A 139 -13.54 15.45 2.26
C THR A 139 -12.43 14.75 1.49
N LEU A 140 -11.38 14.31 2.16
CA LEU A 140 -10.45 13.34 1.59
C LEU A 140 -11.13 11.98 1.59
N ALA A 141 -11.32 11.39 0.42
CA ALA A 141 -11.67 9.99 0.26
C ALA A 141 -10.39 9.21 -0.08
N LEU A 142 -9.98 8.31 0.82
CA LEU A 142 -8.87 7.39 0.63
C LEU A 142 -9.42 5.99 0.36
N GLU A 143 -9.29 5.56 -0.89
CA GLU A 143 -9.66 4.23 -1.39
C GLU A 143 -8.40 3.38 -1.56
N VAL A 144 -8.49 2.13 -1.13
CA VAL A 144 -7.45 1.12 -1.31
C VAL A 144 -8.10 -0.18 -1.78
N ASP A 145 -7.72 -0.64 -2.96
CA ASP A 145 -8.08 -1.95 -3.49
C ASP A 145 -6.88 -2.88 -3.43
N LEU A 146 -7.15 -4.14 -3.11
CA LEU A 146 -6.21 -5.25 -3.16
C LEU A 146 -6.63 -6.18 -4.31
N PHE A 147 -5.75 -6.36 -5.29
CA PHE A 147 -6.01 -7.27 -6.41
C PHE A 147 -5.47 -8.68 -6.18
N THR A 148 -4.88 -8.92 -5.01
CA THR A 148 -4.43 -10.25 -4.59
C THR A 148 -5.17 -10.68 -3.34
N SER A 149 -5.21 -11.99 -3.12
CA SER A 149 -5.67 -12.60 -1.87
C SER A 149 -4.54 -12.66 -0.84
N THR A 150 -3.78 -11.58 -0.67
CA THR A 150 -2.69 -11.51 0.33
C THR A 150 -3.11 -10.61 1.49
N PRO A 151 -3.10 -11.09 2.74
CA PRO A 151 -3.04 -12.50 3.17
C PRO A 151 -4.24 -13.33 2.67
N LYS A 152 -4.10 -14.66 2.57
CA LYS A 152 -5.17 -15.55 2.03
C LYS A 152 -6.41 -15.57 2.91
N ASP A 153 -6.21 -15.62 4.22
CA ASP A 153 -7.30 -15.52 5.18
C ASP A 153 -7.96 -14.13 5.11
N VAL A 154 -9.27 -14.12 4.91
CA VAL A 154 -10.06 -12.89 4.73
C VAL A 154 -10.05 -12.04 6.00
N SER A 155 -10.13 -12.66 7.18
CA SER A 155 -10.14 -11.94 8.46
C SER A 155 -8.78 -11.27 8.71
N GLU A 156 -7.68 -11.97 8.47
CA GLU A 156 -6.34 -11.40 8.60
C GLU A 156 -6.08 -10.31 7.56
N ARG A 157 -6.56 -10.47 6.33
CA ARG A 157 -6.47 -9.44 5.29
C ARG A 157 -7.23 -8.18 5.65
N ARG A 158 -8.45 -8.31 6.18
CA ARG A 158 -9.21 -7.15 6.70
C ARG A 158 -8.46 -6.43 7.81
N LYS A 159 -7.91 -7.17 8.78
CA LYS A 159 -7.12 -6.58 9.87
C LYS A 159 -5.84 -5.90 9.37
N ALA A 160 -5.18 -6.46 8.37
CA ALA A 160 -4.01 -5.86 7.74
C ALA A 160 -4.39 -4.56 7.02
N LEU A 161 -5.48 -4.58 6.25
CA LEU A 161 -5.98 -3.41 5.52
C LEU A 161 -6.45 -2.30 6.47
N GLU A 162 -7.14 -2.64 7.55
CA GLU A 162 -7.54 -1.69 8.59
C GLU A 162 -6.31 -1.03 9.24
N ARG A 163 -5.32 -1.82 9.64
CA ARG A 163 -4.05 -1.32 10.22
C ARG A 163 -3.34 -0.37 9.25
N PHE A 164 -3.27 -0.77 7.97
CA PHE A 164 -2.69 0.06 6.91
C PHE A 164 -3.41 1.39 6.75
N LEU A 165 -4.72 1.38 6.57
CA LEU A 165 -5.50 2.61 6.40
C LEU A 165 -5.38 3.54 7.61
N ARG A 166 -5.42 2.98 8.83
CA ARG A 166 -5.23 3.75 10.08
C ARG A 166 -3.86 4.42 10.14
N SER A 167 -2.80 3.72 9.75
CA SER A 167 -1.44 4.25 9.76
C SER A 167 -1.16 5.22 8.60
N TYR A 168 -1.74 4.98 7.43
CA TYR A 168 -1.42 5.70 6.20
C TYR A 168 -2.25 6.97 6.02
N LEU A 169 -3.47 7.02 6.57
CA LEU A 169 -4.39 8.16 6.45
C LEU A 169 -3.73 9.50 6.86
N PRO A 170 -3.05 9.64 8.02
CA PRO A 170 -2.48 10.94 8.42
C PRO A 170 -1.40 11.43 7.46
N THR A 171 -0.61 10.51 6.90
CA THR A 171 0.43 10.85 5.91
C THR A 171 -0.17 11.18 4.54
N ALA A 172 -1.23 10.47 4.13
CA ALA A 172 -1.97 10.73 2.90
C ALA A 172 -2.67 12.10 2.95
N ALA A 173 -3.26 12.44 4.10
CA ALA A 173 -3.87 13.73 4.38
C ALA A 173 -2.85 14.88 4.26
N LYS A 174 -1.69 14.75 4.90
CA LYS A 174 -0.59 15.74 4.75
C LYS A 174 -0.15 15.89 3.29
N ALA A 175 -0.03 14.78 2.55
CA ALA A 175 0.33 14.82 1.14
C ALA A 175 -0.76 15.44 0.24
N GLN A 176 -2.02 15.46 0.68
CA GLN A 176 -3.14 16.16 0.04
C GLN A 176 -3.18 17.65 0.41
N GLY A 177 -2.35 18.10 1.36
CA GLY A 177 -2.33 19.47 1.84
C GLY A 177 -3.35 19.77 2.94
N CYS A 178 -3.95 18.73 3.56
CA CYS A 178 -4.76 18.93 4.77
C CYS A 178 -3.87 19.59 5.86
N ARG A 179 -4.34 20.65 6.49
CA ARG A 179 -3.65 21.21 7.66
C ARG A 179 -3.88 20.29 8.87
N SER A 180 -2.78 19.92 9.54
CA SER A 180 -2.77 19.32 10.88
C SER A 180 -2.86 20.38 11.95
#